data_AF-A0A2D6M9V8-F1
#
_entry.id   AF-A0A2D6M9V8-F1
#
_cell.length_a   1.000
_cell.length_b   1.000
_cell.length_c   1.000
_cell.angle_alpha   90.00
_cell.angle_beta   90.00
_cell.angle_gamma   90.00
#
_symmetry.space_group_name_H-M   'P 1'
#
loop_
_entity.id
_entity.type
_entity.pdbx_description
1 polymer ?
#
loop_
_entity_poly.entity_id
_entity_poly.type
_entity_poly.pdbx_seq_one_letter_code
_entity_poly.pdbx_strand_id
1 'polypeptide(L)'
;MTRSELVLSGILLVSVLLNVGIFVYARIAITKLLNSAEELWDLQQMVDSFAEHLETVYELETFYGDQTLQNLLAHAVSFNEHLETFEHIYSLIEEEEDVEPDQRSSESEEKEQT
;
A
#
# COMPACT_ATOMS: atom_id res chain seq x y z
N MET A 1 -24.88 9.84 42.36
CA MET A 1 -23.71 9.37 41.61
C MET A 1 -22.65 8.97 42.61
N THR A 2 -22.43 7.67 42.77
CA THR A 2 -21.41 7.16 43.69
C THR A 2 -20.02 7.40 43.09
N ARG A 3 -19.00 7.71 43.89
CA ARG A 3 -17.65 8.03 43.40
C ARG A 3 -17.07 6.94 42.48
N SER A 4 -17.50 5.70 42.68
CA SER A 4 -17.19 4.52 41.86
C SER A 4 -17.76 4.56 40.44
N GLU A 5 -18.98 5.07 40.25
CA GLU A 5 -19.60 5.20 38.92
C GLU A 5 -18.84 6.19 38.03
N LEU A 6 -18.37 7.29 38.63
CA LEU A 6 -17.63 8.32 37.91
C LEU A 6 -16.25 7.81 37.44
N VAL A 7 -15.57 7.00 38.26
CA VAL A 7 -14.29 6.38 37.89
C VAL A 7 -14.47 5.31 36.80
N LEU A 8 -15.51 4.47 36.90
CA LEU A 8 -15.81 3.47 35.85
C LEU A 8 -16.18 4.14 34.52
N SER A 9 -16.99 5.20 34.55
CA SER A 9 -17.35 5.95 33.34
C SER A 9 -16.12 6.61 32.71
N GLY A 10 -15.22 7.16 33.52
CA GLY A 10 -13.99 7.80 33.04
C GLY A 10 -13.06 6.81 32.34
N ILE A 11 -12.81 5.64 32.95
CA ILE A 11 -11.92 4.63 32.35
C ILE A 11 -12.51 4.01 31.08
N LEU A 12 -13.83 3.83 31.03
CA LEU A 12 -14.52 3.35 29.84
C LEU A 12 -14.42 4.35 28.68
N LEU A 13 -14.59 5.64 28.95
CA LEU A 13 -14.47 6.68 27.93
C LEU A 13 -13.05 6.73 27.34
N VAL A 14 -12.03 6.67 28.20
CA VAL A 14 -10.63 6.60 27.75
C VAL A 14 -10.38 5.34 26.91
N SER A 15 -10.90 4.18 27.34
CA SER A 15 -10.78 2.94 26.59
C SER A 15 -11.41 3.04 25.19
N VAL A 16 -12.63 3.61 25.10
CA VAL A 16 -13.32 3.79 23.82
C VAL A 16 -12.52 4.73 22.90
N LEU A 17 -12.06 5.88 23.42
CA LEU A 17 -11.24 6.81 22.64
C LEU A 17 -9.95 6.18 22.13
N LEU A 18 -9.30 5.37 22.97
CA LEU A 18 -8.07 4.68 22.60
C LEU A 18 -8.32 3.65 21.49
N ASN A 19 -9.38 2.85 21.59
CA ASN A 19 -9.75 1.89 20.54
C ASN A 19 -10.09 2.57 19.22
N VAL A 20 -10.88 3.64 19.25
CA VAL A 20 -11.19 4.45 18.06
C VAL A 20 -9.91 5.05 17.47
N GLY A 21 -9.03 5.58 18.31
CA GLY A 21 -7.74 6.12 17.90
C GLY A 21 -6.86 5.09 17.22
N ILE A 22 -6.76 3.88 17.77
CA ILE A 22 -6.03 2.76 17.14
C ILE A 22 -6.65 2.40 15.81
N PHE A 23 -7.99 2.32 15.71
CA PHE A 23 -8.66 1.96 14.48
C PHE A 23 -8.40 2.97 13.36
N VAL A 24 -8.50 4.28 13.66
CA VAL A 24 -8.21 5.34 12.70
C VAL A 24 -6.72 5.33 12.31
N TYR A 25 -5.83 5.16 13.28
CA TYR A 25 -4.39 5.08 13.00
C TYR A 25 -4.05 3.87 12.11
N ALA A 26 -4.64 2.71 12.38
CA ALA A 26 -4.45 1.51 11.57
C ALA A 26 -4.91 1.74 10.13
N ARG A 27 -6.08 2.35 9.91
CA ARG A 27 -6.56 2.73 8.58
C ARG A 27 -5.57 3.65 7.85
N ILE A 28 -5.10 4.70 8.50
CA ILE A 28 -4.13 5.64 7.91
C ILE A 28 -2.81 4.95 7.59
N ALA A 29 -2.33 4.07 8.47
CA ALA A 29 -1.08 3.34 8.27
C ALA A 29 -1.17 2.37 7.08
N ILE A 30 -2.30 1.66 6.94
CA ILE A 30 -2.56 0.76 5.81
C ILE A 30 -2.55 1.56 4.51
N THR A 31 -3.35 2.62 4.39
CA THR A 31 -3.39 3.44 3.17
C THR A 31 -2.00 3.98 2.78
N LYS A 32 -1.19 4.39 3.76
CA LYS A 32 0.19 4.85 3.48
C LYS A 32 1.07 3.72 2.96
N LEU A 33 0.97 2.53 3.54
CA LEU A 33 1.73 1.36 3.08
C LEU A 33 1.33 0.95 1.66
N LEU A 34 0.03 0.99 1.35
CA LEU A 34 -0.47 0.69 0.00
C LEU A 34 0.05 1.71 -1.02
N ASN A 35 -0.03 3.01 -0.74
CA ASN A 35 0.53 4.03 -1.64
C ASN A 35 2.05 3.87 -1.84
N SER A 36 2.80 3.58 -0.77
CA SER A 36 4.23 3.32 -0.90
C SER A 36 4.53 2.06 -1.72
N ALA A 37 3.64 1.08 -1.72
CA ALA A 37 3.80 -0.10 -2.55
C ALA A 37 3.43 0.17 -4.01
N GLU A 38 2.44 1.00 -4.31
CA GLU A 38 2.20 1.47 -5.69
C GLU A 38 3.45 2.17 -6.28
N GLU A 39 4.08 3.06 -5.51
CA GLU A 39 5.34 3.71 -5.93
C GLU A 39 6.49 2.71 -6.18
N LEU A 40 6.53 1.61 -5.43
CA LEU A 40 7.52 0.55 -5.62
C LEU A 40 7.22 -0.31 -6.85
N TRP A 41 5.95 -0.50 -7.19
CA TRP A 41 5.54 -1.18 -8.42
C TRP A 41 5.94 -0.37 -9.67
N ASP A 42 5.73 0.95 -9.64
CA ASP A 42 6.23 1.85 -10.69
C ASP A 42 7.76 1.79 -10.82
N LEU A 43 8.48 1.72 -9.70
CA LEU A 43 9.92 1.54 -9.69
C LEU A 43 10.33 0.21 -10.32
N GLN A 44 9.61 -0.89 -10.04
CA GLN A 44 9.88 -2.20 -10.64
C GLN A 44 9.77 -2.14 -12.16
N GLN A 45 8.70 -1.57 -12.71
CA GLN A 45 8.55 -1.40 -14.15
C GLN A 45 9.67 -0.56 -14.78
N MET A 46 10.11 0.49 -14.09
CA MET A 46 11.22 1.32 -14.58
C MET A 46 12.54 0.54 -14.62
N VAL A 47 12.80 -0.30 -13.62
CA VAL A 47 14.00 -1.16 -13.57
C VAL A 47 13.96 -2.24 -14.63
N ASP A 48 12.78 -2.85 -14.86
CA ASP A 48 12.59 -3.86 -15.89
C ASP A 48 12.82 -3.28 -17.30
N SER A 49 12.22 -2.12 -17.59
CA SER A 49 12.45 -1.38 -18.84
C SER A 49 13.92 -0.99 -19.02
N PHE A 50 14.60 -0.61 -17.94
CA PHE A 50 16.04 -0.32 -17.97
C PHE A 50 16.86 -1.57 -18.30
N ALA A 51 16.52 -2.73 -17.72
CA ALA A 51 17.20 -3.99 -18.01
C ALA A 51 17.02 -4.41 -19.48
N GLU A 52 15.80 -4.32 -20.03
CA GLU A 52 15.51 -4.61 -21.44
C GLU A 52 16.29 -3.69 -22.40
N HIS A 53 16.35 -2.40 -22.08
CA HIS A 53 17.15 -1.45 -22.87
C HIS A 53 18.64 -1.79 -22.83
N LEU A 54 19.13 -2.20 -21.67
CA LEU A 54 20.54 -2.53 -21.48
C LEU A 54 20.91 -3.83 -22.20
N GLU A 55 20.01 -4.82 -22.21
CA GLU A 55 20.14 -6.05 -23.01
C GLU A 55 20.24 -5.71 -24.50
N THR A 56 19.32 -4.88 -25.00
CA THR A 56 19.34 -4.42 -26.40
C THR A 56 20.66 -3.73 -26.77
N VAL A 57 21.23 -2.92 -25.86
CA VAL A 57 22.53 -2.25 -26.07
C VAL A 57 23.68 -3.24 -26.02
N TYR A 58 23.64 -4.23 -25.13
CA TYR A 58 24.66 -5.27 -25.03
C TYR A 58 24.73 -6.17 -26.27
N GLU A 59 23.58 -6.39 -26.93
CA GLU A 59 23.48 -7.14 -28.19
C GLU A 59 24.05 -6.40 -29.41
N LEU A 60 24.33 -5.10 -29.31
CA LEU A 60 24.97 -4.35 -30.40
C LEU A 60 26.42 -4.79 -30.60
N GLU A 61 26.84 -4.98 -31.86
CA GLU A 61 28.19 -5.42 -32.25
C GLU A 61 29.33 -4.60 -31.61
N THR A 62 29.10 -3.31 -31.34
CA THR A 62 30.10 -2.41 -30.73
C THR A 62 30.36 -2.73 -29.25
N PHE A 63 29.39 -3.29 -28.56
CA PHE A 63 29.39 -3.51 -27.10
C PHE A 63 29.36 -5.00 -26.72
N TYR A 64 29.19 -5.88 -27.71
CA TYR A 64 29.21 -7.33 -27.53
C TYR A 64 30.53 -7.81 -26.94
N GLY A 65 30.46 -8.49 -25.78
CA GLY A 65 31.63 -8.97 -25.05
C GLY A 65 32.23 -7.97 -24.06
N ASP A 66 31.62 -6.80 -23.86
CA ASP A 66 32.01 -5.88 -22.79
C ASP A 66 31.60 -6.44 -21.41
N GLN A 67 32.59 -6.71 -20.56
CA GLN A 67 32.38 -7.29 -19.23
C GLN A 67 31.65 -6.35 -18.28
N THR A 68 31.77 -5.03 -18.48
CA THR A 68 31.14 -4.01 -17.63
C THR A 68 29.65 -3.95 -17.89
N LEU A 69 29.25 -3.91 -19.16
CA LEU A 69 27.84 -3.96 -19.57
C LEU A 69 27.18 -5.28 -19.16
N GLN A 70 27.88 -6.41 -19.31
CA GLN A 70 27.38 -7.70 -18.85
C GLN A 70 27.11 -7.70 -17.33
N ASN A 71 28.05 -7.18 -16.53
CA ASN A 71 27.88 -7.08 -15.09
C ASN A 71 26.75 -6.11 -14.71
N LEU A 72 26.58 -5.02 -15.47
CA LEU A 72 25.51 -4.05 -15.24
C LEU A 72 24.13 -4.64 -15.54
N LEU A 73 24.01 -5.44 -16.62
CA LEU A 73 22.80 -6.20 -16.95
C LEU A 73 22.48 -7.21 -15.86
N ALA A 74 23.46 -7.99 -15.41
CA ALA A 74 23.27 -8.93 -14.31
C ALA A 74 22.80 -8.23 -13.02
N HIS A 75 23.30 -7.02 -12.75
CA HIS A 75 22.89 -6.25 -11.58
C HIS A 75 21.47 -5.68 -11.72
N ALA A 76 21.07 -5.24 -12.92
CA ALA A 76 19.71 -4.79 -13.20
C ALA A 76 18.69 -5.92 -13.03
N VAL A 77 18.99 -7.11 -13.56
CA VAL A 77 18.14 -8.31 -13.41
C VAL A 77 18.03 -8.73 -11.94
N SER A 78 19.16 -8.82 -11.22
CA SER A 78 19.16 -9.16 -9.79
C SER A 78 18.40 -8.12 -8.94
N PHE A 79 18.44 -6.85 -9.33
CA PHE A 79 17.66 -5.81 -8.66
C PHE A 79 16.16 -5.96 -8.91
N ASN A 80 15.76 -6.37 -10.13
CA ASN A 80 14.37 -6.68 -10.45
C ASN A 80 13.84 -7.87 -9.63
N GLU A 81 14.61 -8.95 -9.51
CA GLU A 81 14.26 -10.11 -8.66
C GLU A 81 14.04 -9.73 -7.18
N HIS A 82 14.80 -8.76 -6.67
CA HIS A 82 14.58 -8.24 -5.32
C HIS A 82 13.30 -7.40 -5.21
N LEU A 83 12.90 -6.71 -6.28
CA LEU A 83 11.64 -5.96 -6.33
C LEU A 83 10.42 -6.88 -6.46
N GLU A 84 10.55 -8.03 -7.14
CA GLU A 84 9.52 -9.08 -7.17
C GLU A 84 9.18 -9.63 -5.78
N THR A 85 10.10 -9.58 -4.81
CA THR A 85 9.78 -10.00 -3.43
C THR A 85 8.68 -9.13 -2.79
N PHE A 86 8.44 -7.93 -3.31
CA PHE A 86 7.36 -7.04 -2.88
C PHE A 86 6.03 -7.30 -3.62
N GLU A 87 5.99 -8.25 -4.56
CA GLU A 87 4.78 -8.67 -5.31
C GLU A 87 3.59 -8.98 -4.40
N HIS A 88 3.86 -9.65 -3.27
CA HIS A 88 2.80 -9.96 -2.30
C HIS A 88 2.11 -8.71 -1.76
N ILE A 89 2.84 -7.61 -1.57
CA ILE A 89 2.27 -6.34 -1.12
C ILE A 89 1.44 -5.72 -2.25
N TYR A 90 1.89 -5.81 -3.50
CA TYR A 90 1.13 -5.31 -4.65
C TYR A 90 -0.22 -6.03 -4.83
N SER A 91 -0.23 -7.36 -4.69
CA SER A 91 -1.46 -8.16 -4.82
C SER A 91 -2.56 -7.78 -3.81
N LEU A 92 -2.17 -7.24 -2.64
CA LEU A 92 -3.09 -6.81 -1.60
C LEU A 92 -3.68 -5.40 -1.87
N ILE A 93 -3.04 -4.60 -2.72
CA ILE A 93 -3.49 -3.26 -3.12
C ILE A 93 -4.59 -3.35 -4.16
N GLU A 94 -4.40 -4.20 -5.19
CA GLU A 94 -5.38 -4.40 -6.27
C GLU A 94 -6.74 -4.88 -5.76
N GLU A 95 -6.78 -5.62 -4.65
CA GLU A 95 -8.04 -6.09 -4.04
C GLU A 95 -8.79 -4.99 -3.25
N GLU A 96 -8.13 -3.89 -2.85
CA GLU A 96 -8.75 -2.81 -2.05
C GLU A 96 -9.37 -1.67 -2.90
N GLU A 97 -9.09 -1.56 -4.20
CA GLU A 97 -9.71 -0.53 -5.07
C GLU A 97 -11.21 -0.75 -5.35
N ASP A 98 -11.76 -1.93 -5.08
CA ASP A 98 -13.16 -2.28 -5.40
C ASP A 98 -14.16 -2.04 -4.24
N VAL A 99 -13.81 -1.18 -3.28
CA VAL A 99 -14.73 -0.78 -2.20
C VAL A 99 -15.46 0.52 -2.58
N GLU A 100 -16.49 0.38 -3.43
CA GLU A 100 -17.51 1.42 -3.61
C GLU A 100 -18.03 1.91 -2.25
N PRO A 101 -18.11 3.23 -2.01
CA PRO A 101 -18.76 3.74 -0.80
C PRO A 101 -20.26 3.45 -0.88
N ASP A 102 -20.73 2.49 -0.10
CA ASP A 102 -22.15 2.19 0.12
C ASP A 102 -22.89 3.47 0.57
N GLN A 103 -23.47 4.17 -0.40
CA GLN A 103 -24.43 5.25 -0.18
C GLN A 103 -25.74 4.63 0.32
N ARG A 104 -25.81 4.28 1.60
CA ARG A 104 -27.07 3.97 2.27
C ARG A 104 -27.09 4.35 3.75
N SER A 105 -27.37 5.62 4.01
CA SER A 105 -28.43 6.04 4.97
C SER A 105 -28.39 7.54 5.27
N SER A 106 -28.92 8.33 4.36
CA SER A 106 -29.73 9.53 4.65
C SER A 106 -30.64 9.65 3.43
N GLU A 107 -31.92 9.34 3.48
CA GLU A 107 -32.93 10.19 4.07
C GLU A 107 -34.28 9.48 3.93
N SER A 108 -35.05 9.42 5.02
CA SER A 108 -36.50 9.38 4.99
C SER A 108 -36.96 9.94 6.32
N GLU A 109 -36.96 11.27 6.38
CA GLU A 109 -37.74 12.03 7.35
C GLU A 109 -39.23 11.69 7.21
N GLU A 110 -39.88 11.61 8.37
CA GLU A 110 -41.23 12.12 8.62
C GLU A 110 -42.42 11.51 7.86
N LYS A 111 -43.12 10.58 8.53
CA LYS A 111 -44.56 10.72 8.78
C LYS A 111 -45.08 9.73 9.85
N GLU A 112 -46.09 10.22 10.58
CA GLU A 112 -46.98 9.56 11.54
C GLU A 112 -46.53 9.45 13.01
N GLN A 113 -46.80 10.51 13.77
CA GLN A 113 -47.32 10.34 15.14
C GLN A 113 -48.42 11.37 15.45
N THR A 114 -49.67 10.87 15.46
CA THR A 114 -50.88 11.34 16.19
C THR A 114 -51.52 12.69 15.87
#